data_AF-A0A5U9VZB6-F1
#
_entry.id   AF-A0A5U9VZB6-F1
#
_cell.length_a   1.000
_cell.length_b   1.000
_cell.length_c   1.000
_cell.angle_alpha   90.00
_cell.angle_beta   90.00
_cell.angle_gamma   90.00
#
_symmetry.space_group_name_H-M   'P 1'
#
loop_
_entity.id
_entity.type
_entity.pdbx_description
1 polymer ?
#
loop_
_entity_poly.entity_id
_entity_poly.type
_entity_poly.pdbx_seq_one_letter_code
_entity_poly.pdbx_strand_id
1 'polypeptide(L)'
;MKKNRIRALTVIIVTALSVAMAGCSEMDNMSRTVRADADIAQQHMDNMDSQRRHQTPLVWTDKPWVNLKPIVQATPSPQKAGLPACNITVGSRDGLTLPEISGLITRRCGVRVI
;
A
#
# COMPACT_ATOMS: atom_id res chain seq x y z
N MET A 1 -61.26 -46.17 3.54
CA MET A 1 -60.95 -44.79 3.98
C MET A 1 -59.93 -44.69 5.13
N LYS A 2 -59.91 -45.57 6.15
CA LYS A 2 -58.95 -45.49 7.29
C LYS A 2 -57.46 -45.56 6.90
N LYS A 3 -57.08 -46.44 5.95
CA LYS A 3 -55.67 -46.66 5.55
C LYS A 3 -55.02 -45.42 4.90
N ASN A 4 -55.80 -44.62 4.15
CA ASN A 4 -55.29 -43.41 3.50
C ASN A 4 -55.11 -42.26 4.51
N ARG A 5 -55.95 -42.19 5.54
CA ARG A 5 -55.81 -41.19 6.62
C ARG A 5 -54.59 -41.47 7.51
N ILE A 6 -54.30 -42.74 7.79
CA ILE A 6 -53.11 -43.14 8.54
C ILE A 6 -51.84 -42.79 7.74
N ARG A 7 -51.81 -43.09 6.44
CA ARG A 7 -50.68 -42.73 5.57
C ARG A 7 -50.45 -41.22 5.49
N ALA A 8 -51.52 -40.44 5.36
CA ALA A 8 -51.44 -38.98 5.35
C ALA A 8 -50.88 -38.42 6.67
N LEU A 9 -51.34 -38.94 7.82
CA LEU A 9 -50.84 -38.53 9.14
C LEU A 9 -49.37 -38.88 9.32
N THR A 10 -48.93 -40.07 8.91
CA THR A 10 -47.51 -40.44 8.98
C THR A 10 -46.62 -39.57 8.09
N VAL A 11 -47.10 -39.18 6.91
CA VAL A 11 -46.33 -38.29 6.01
C VAL A 11 -46.18 -36.91 6.64
N ILE A 12 -47.26 -36.34 7.20
CA ILE A 12 -47.25 -35.02 7.85
C ILE A 12 -46.30 -35.02 9.07
N ILE A 13 -46.33 -36.08 9.88
CA ILE A 13 -45.46 -36.17 11.06
C ILE A 13 -43.99 -36.27 10.64
N VAL A 14 -43.68 -37.07 9.62
CA VAL A 14 -42.30 -37.25 9.14
C VAL A 14 -41.76 -35.97 8.50
N THR A 15 -42.56 -35.23 7.73
CA THR A 15 -42.12 -33.96 7.14
C THR A 15 -41.98 -32.84 8.19
N ALA A 16 -42.84 -32.80 9.21
CA ALA A 16 -42.67 -31.84 10.30
C ALA A 16 -41.39 -32.11 11.12
N LEU A 17 -41.07 -33.39 11.36
CA LEU A 17 -39.87 -33.77 12.09
C LEU A 17 -38.59 -33.44 11.31
N SER A 18 -38.58 -33.66 9.99
CA SER A 18 -37.40 -33.39 9.16
C SER A 18 -37.10 -31.89 9.03
N VAL A 19 -38.13 -31.05 8.92
CA VAL A 19 -37.96 -29.59 8.87
C VAL A 19 -37.48 -29.04 10.22
N ALA A 20 -37.99 -29.56 11.35
CA ALA A 20 -37.54 -29.15 12.67
C ALA A 20 -36.06 -29.51 12.94
N MET A 21 -35.62 -30.70 12.52
CA MET A 21 -34.22 -31.12 12.69
C MET A 21 -33.25 -30.34 11.78
N ALA A 22 -33.67 -29.99 10.56
CA ALA A 22 -32.86 -29.15 9.68
C ALA A 22 -32.67 -27.73 10.25
N GLY A 23 -33.74 -27.11 10.77
CA GLY A 23 -33.68 -25.77 11.36
C GLY A 23 -32.78 -25.65 12.60
N CYS A 24 -32.65 -26.71 13.40
CA CYS A 24 -31.75 -26.70 14.57
C CYS A 24 -30.27 -26.68 14.20
N SER A 25 -29.87 -27.39 13.12
CA SER A 25 -28.47 -27.42 12.66
C SER A 25 -28.02 -26.09 12.05
N GLU A 26 -28.93 -25.38 11.39
CA GLU A 26 -28.65 -24.10 10.76
C GLU A 26 -28.53 -22.97 11.80
N MET A 27 -29.35 -23.01 12.86
CA MET A 27 -29.27 -22.06 13.97
C MET A 27 -27.96 -22.21 14.77
N ASP A 28 -27.45 -23.43 14.96
CA ASP A 28 -26.14 -23.64 15.58
C ASP A 28 -25.03 -23.04 14.72
N ASN A 29 -25.10 -23.21 13.39
CA ASN A 29 -24.13 -22.63 12.46
C ASN A 29 -24.12 -21.09 12.51
N MET A 30 -25.29 -20.45 12.44
CA MET A 30 -25.42 -18.99 12.60
C MET A 30 -24.89 -18.51 13.95
N SER A 31 -25.13 -19.27 15.02
CA SER A 31 -24.62 -18.91 16.35
C SER A 31 -23.09 -19.01 16.43
N ARG A 32 -22.46 -19.91 15.67
CA ARG A 32 -21.01 -20.03 15.59
C ARG A 32 -20.39 -18.91 14.77
N THR A 33 -21.00 -18.54 13.65
CA THR A 33 -20.50 -17.41 12.83
C THR A 33 -20.58 -16.09 13.59
N VAL A 34 -21.69 -15.84 14.31
CA VAL A 34 -21.83 -14.62 15.12
C VAL A 34 -20.79 -14.55 16.23
N ARG A 35 -20.44 -15.68 16.87
CA ARG A 35 -19.37 -15.73 17.88
C ARG A 35 -17.99 -15.50 17.25
N ALA A 36 -17.71 -16.11 16.10
CA ALA A 36 -16.46 -15.91 15.38
C ALA A 36 -16.28 -14.44 14.95
N ASP A 37 -17.33 -13.79 14.46
CA ASP A 37 -17.30 -12.38 14.08
C ASP A 37 -17.09 -11.47 15.31
N ALA A 38 -17.72 -11.80 16.44
CA ALA A 38 -17.51 -11.08 17.70
C ALA A 38 -16.06 -11.21 18.19
N ASP A 39 -15.47 -12.42 18.12
CA ASP A 39 -14.08 -12.66 18.51
C ASP A 39 -13.11 -11.86 17.61
N ILE A 40 -13.36 -11.81 16.30
CA ILE A 40 -12.56 -11.01 15.35
C ILE A 40 -12.67 -9.51 15.67
N ALA A 41 -13.88 -9.02 15.95
CA ALA A 41 -14.08 -7.62 16.32
C ALA A 41 -13.33 -7.26 17.62
N GLN A 42 -13.38 -8.12 18.63
CA GLN A 42 -12.65 -7.93 19.88
C GLN A 42 -11.14 -7.94 19.66
N GLN A 43 -10.61 -8.89 18.89
CA GLN A 43 -9.18 -8.93 18.55
C GLN A 43 -8.72 -7.67 17.83
N HIS A 44 -9.54 -7.11 16.92
CA HIS A 44 -9.22 -5.85 16.26
C HIS A 44 -9.18 -4.67 17.22
N MET A 45 -10.12 -4.60 18.17
CA MET A 45 -10.14 -3.56 19.19
C MET A 45 -8.93 -3.65 20.12
N ASP A 46 -8.61 -4.84 20.61
CA ASP A 46 -7.47 -5.08 21.49
C ASP A 46 -6.13 -4.75 20.80
N ASN A 47 -6.00 -5.12 19.52
CA ASN A 47 -4.84 -4.78 18.71
C ASN A 47 -4.72 -3.26 18.50
N MET A 48 -5.84 -2.57 18.22
CA MET A 48 -5.84 -1.12 18.06
C MET A 48 -5.44 -0.42 19.37
N ASP A 49 -5.96 -0.86 20.51
CA ASP A 49 -5.64 -0.30 21.82
C ASP A 49 -4.19 -0.56 22.23
N SER A 50 -3.66 -1.75 21.95
CA SER A 50 -2.24 -2.07 22.12
C SER A 50 -1.37 -1.14 21.28
N GLN A 51 -1.69 -1.01 19.99
CA GLN A 51 -0.96 -0.14 19.08
C GLN A 51 -1.03 1.34 19.50
N ARG A 52 -2.19 1.79 20.01
CA ARG A 52 -2.36 3.14 20.55
C ARG A 52 -1.52 3.39 21.80
N ARG A 53 -1.36 2.39 22.69
CA ARG A 53 -0.51 2.50 23.88
C ARG A 53 0.98 2.57 23.56
N HIS A 54 1.41 1.97 22.46
CA HIS A 54 2.82 1.98 22.04
C HIS A 54 3.20 3.14 21.12
N GLN A 55 2.24 3.91 20.62
CA GLN A 55 2.50 5.09 19.81
C GLN A 55 2.67 6.34 20.68
N THR A 56 3.71 7.12 20.39
CA THR A 56 3.89 8.45 20.97
C THR A 56 2.68 9.33 20.61
N PRO A 57 2.12 10.10 21.56
CA PRO A 57 1.00 10.99 21.26
C PRO A 57 1.33 11.91 20.10
N LEU A 58 0.45 11.96 19.09
CA LEU A 58 0.57 12.91 18.00
C LEU A 58 0.40 14.33 18.57
N VAL A 59 1.41 15.17 18.39
CA VAL A 59 1.39 16.57 18.81
C VAL A 59 1.27 17.43 17.55
N TRP A 60 0.31 18.37 17.56
CA TRP A 60 0.23 19.39 16.53
C TRP A 60 1.50 20.25 16.56
N THR A 61 2.13 20.43 15.41
CA THR A 61 3.38 21.19 15.28
C THR A 61 3.16 22.43 14.43
N ASP A 62 3.57 23.58 14.97
CA ASP A 62 3.58 24.85 14.24
C ASP A 62 4.80 24.98 13.31
N LYS A 63 5.72 24.01 13.34
CA LYS A 63 6.91 24.02 12.48
C LYS A 63 6.51 23.64 11.05
N PRO A 64 6.76 24.51 10.04
CA PRO A 64 6.45 24.18 8.66
C PRO A 64 7.27 22.98 8.18
N TRP A 65 6.65 22.13 7.37
CA TRP A 65 7.28 20.96 6.75
C TRP A 65 8.29 21.33 5.65
N VAL A 66 8.25 22.59 5.21
CA VAL A 66 9.19 23.17 4.23
C VAL A 66 10.23 24.06 4.91
N ASN A 67 11.45 24.01 4.40
CA ASN A 67 12.47 24.99 4.75
C ASN A 67 12.24 26.26 3.92
N LEU A 68 11.79 27.34 4.58
CA LEU A 68 11.54 28.63 3.93
C LEU A 68 12.82 29.47 3.73
N LYS A 69 14.00 28.94 4.09
CA LYS A 69 15.26 29.64 3.84
C LYS A 69 15.62 29.52 2.36
N PRO A 70 15.76 30.65 1.64
CA PRO A 70 16.19 30.60 0.25
C PRO A 70 17.58 29.96 0.17
N ILE A 71 17.74 29.03 -0.76
CA ILE A 71 19.05 28.48 -1.10
C ILE A 71 19.83 29.63 -1.73
N VAL A 72 20.87 30.09 -1.05
CA VAL A 72 21.76 31.13 -1.58
C VAL A 72 22.35 30.56 -2.87
N GLN A 73 21.99 31.14 -4.01
CA GLN A 73 22.58 30.74 -5.28
C GLN A 73 24.10 30.91 -5.16
N ALA A 74 24.85 29.86 -5.47
CA ALA A 74 26.29 29.90 -5.43
C ALA A 74 26.75 31.09 -6.27
N THR A 75 27.41 32.06 -5.63
CA THR A 75 28.06 33.15 -6.36
C THR A 75 29.04 32.48 -7.32
N PRO A 76 28.95 32.69 -8.64
CA PRO A 76 29.87 32.06 -9.57
C PRO A 76 31.29 32.48 -9.17
N SER A 77 32.09 31.49 -8.76
CA SER A 77 33.49 31.67 -8.42
C SER A 77 34.20 32.40 -9.58
N PRO A 78 35.10 33.36 -9.31
CA PRO A 78 35.83 34.11 -10.33
C PRO A 78 36.83 33.25 -11.13
N GLN A 79 36.79 31.92 -11.04
CA GLN A 79 37.49 30.99 -11.95
C GLN A 79 36.92 30.97 -13.37
N LYS A 80 36.18 32.01 -13.78
CA LYS A 80 35.83 32.35 -15.15
C LYS A 80 37.04 32.90 -15.95
N ALA A 81 38.26 32.49 -15.60
CA ALA A 81 39.39 32.54 -16.53
C ALA A 81 39.13 31.40 -17.54
N GLY A 82 38.63 31.79 -18.70
CA GLY A 82 37.86 30.98 -19.62
C GLY A 82 38.38 29.56 -19.85
N LEU A 83 37.45 28.60 -19.84
CA LEU A 83 37.69 27.31 -20.49
C LEU A 83 38.19 27.61 -21.91
N PRO A 84 39.24 26.93 -22.38
CA PRO A 84 39.72 27.13 -23.74
C PRO A 84 38.57 26.87 -24.71
N ALA A 85 38.40 27.76 -25.69
CA ALA A 85 37.46 27.54 -26.78
C ALA A 85 37.85 26.23 -27.48
N CYS A 86 37.06 25.19 -27.24
CA CYS A 86 37.32 23.83 -27.68
C CYS A 86 36.11 23.33 -28.43
N ASN A 87 36.31 22.96 -29.70
CA ASN A 87 35.24 22.43 -30.54
C ASN A 87 35.17 20.91 -30.38
N ILE A 88 33.95 20.42 -30.12
CA ILE A 88 33.62 19.00 -30.16
C ILE A 88 32.67 18.73 -31.34
N THR A 89 32.90 17.63 -32.03
CA THR A 89 32.01 17.17 -33.10
C THR A 89 31.38 15.86 -32.64
N VAL A 90 30.06 15.83 -32.51
CA VAL A 90 29.33 14.61 -32.17
C VAL A 90 28.99 13.89 -33.47
N GLY A 91 29.79 12.86 -33.80
CA GLY A 91 29.66 12.08 -35.04
C GLY A 91 28.74 10.86 -34.95
N SER A 92 28.04 10.65 -33.82
CA SER A 92 27.21 9.47 -33.61
C SER A 92 25.77 9.72 -34.08
N ARG A 93 25.25 8.86 -34.96
CA ARG A 93 23.85 8.91 -35.43
C ARG A 93 22.85 8.63 -34.31
N ASP A 94 23.26 7.83 -33.33
CA ASP A 94 22.43 7.42 -32.19
C ASP A 94 22.64 8.34 -30.96
N GLY A 95 23.45 9.39 -31.11
CA GLY A 95 23.86 10.27 -30.01
C GLY A 95 24.95 9.66 -29.13
N LEU A 96 25.32 10.38 -28.08
CA LEU A 96 26.26 9.95 -27.04
C LEU A 96 25.54 10.00 -25.69
N THR A 97 25.80 9.02 -24.84
CA THR A 97 25.33 9.08 -23.44
C THR A 97 26.07 10.17 -22.66
N LEU A 98 25.49 10.64 -21.55
CA LEU A 98 26.09 11.68 -20.71
C LEU A 98 27.53 11.34 -20.25
N PRO A 99 27.83 10.09 -19.83
CA PRO A 99 29.21 9.71 -19.52
C PRO A 99 30.13 9.77 -20.73
N GLU A 100 29.67 9.36 -21.91
CA GLU A 100 30.49 9.34 -23.13
C GLU A 100 30.79 10.76 -23.64
N ILE A 101 29.81 11.66 -23.62
CA ILE A 101 30.02 13.07 -23.98
C ILE A 101 30.92 13.77 -22.95
N SER A 102 30.78 13.48 -21.66
CA SER A 102 31.67 14.03 -20.61
C SER A 102 33.12 13.57 -20.79
N GLY A 103 33.33 12.29 -21.13
CA GLY A 103 34.64 11.73 -21.45
C GLY A 103 35.21 12.27 -22.77
N LEU A 104 34.35 12.56 -23.76
CA LEU A 104 34.75 13.22 -25.00
C LEU A 104 35.24 14.64 -24.73
N ILE A 105 34.48 15.43 -23.98
CA ILE A 105 34.85 16.81 -23.60
C ILE A 105 36.15 16.79 -22.80
N THR A 106 36.28 15.89 -21.83
CA THR A 106 37.50 15.79 -21.00
C THR A 106 38.72 15.46 -21.85
N ARG A 107 38.61 14.51 -22.78
CA ARG A 107 39.72 14.15 -23.69
C ARG A 107 40.05 15.25 -24.69
N ARG A 108 39.04 15.96 -25.21
CA ARG A 108 39.22 16.94 -26.28
C ARG A 108 39.63 18.32 -25.77
N CYS A 109 39.10 18.72 -24.62
CA CYS A 109 39.25 20.06 -24.08
C CYS A 109 40.15 20.11 -22.84
N GLY A 110 40.58 18.95 -22.31
CA GLY A 110 41.45 18.87 -21.13
C GLY A 110 40.78 19.31 -19.82
N VAL A 111 39.47 19.52 -19.84
CA VAL A 111 38.68 19.94 -18.67
C VAL A 111 37.96 18.73 -18.10
N ARG A 112 38.21 18.39 -16.84
CA ARG A 112 37.50 17.29 -16.19
C ARG A 112 36.03 17.69 -15.99
N VAL A 113 35.14 17.01 -16.71
CA VAL A 113 33.69 17.09 -16.51
C VAL A 113 33.29 15.90 -15.62
N ILE A 114 32.71 16.21 -14.46
CA ILE A 114 32.20 15.24 -13.47
C ILE A 114 30.69 15.14 -13.59
#